data_AF-A0A1S2XMW9-F1
#
_entry.id   AF-A0A1S2XMW9-F1
#
_cell.length_a   1.000
_cell.length_b   1.000
_cell.length_c   1.000
_cell.angle_alpha   90.00
_cell.angle_beta   90.00
_cell.angle_gamma   90.00
#
_symmetry.space_group_name_H-M   'P 1'
#
loop_
_entity.id
_entity.type
_entity.pdbx_description
1 polymer ?
#
loop_
_entity_poly.entity_id
_entity_poly.type
_entity_poly.pdbx_seq_one_letter_code
_entity_poly.pdbx_strand_id
1 'polypeptide(L)'
;MEFARLSILTLFCLAFVGISASPLSGEDYWQSIWPNTPLPKIFLDLLLPYGRTNSLPIRAEEMNQYSTLFFEHDLYPGKKMTLGNIQSLGKMVRPFIKPTQGVTDSIWLANKERQSLNDFCSSPTATGEHKHCVSSLESMIDHVISHFGTTKIKAISSTFVQNQDQYVVEEVKKVGDNAVMCHRLNFEKVVFNCHQVQSTIAYVVSLVAPDGTKAKALTVCHHDTRGMNPELLYEALKVDPGTIPICHFIGNKAAAWVSNHSNDHLCVI
;
A
#
# COMPACT_ATOMS: atom_id res chain seq x y z
N MET A 1 -3.13 62.25 53.52
CA MET A 1 -4.36 62.63 52.79
C MET A 1 -3.94 63.04 51.40
N GLU A 2 -4.36 62.47 50.28
CA GLU A 2 -4.97 61.20 49.91
C GLU A 2 -4.69 61.14 48.39
N PHE A 3 -4.26 59.98 47.93
CA PHE A 3 -3.98 59.69 46.53
C PHE A 3 -5.29 59.46 45.79
N ALA A 4 -5.42 59.97 44.55
CA ALA A 4 -6.01 59.20 43.45
C ALA A 4 -5.97 59.99 42.14
N ARG A 5 -4.92 59.75 41.32
CA ARG A 5 -5.03 59.91 39.86
C ARG A 5 -5.62 58.61 39.33
N LEU A 6 -6.90 58.60 38.98
CA LEU A 6 -7.51 57.49 38.25
C LEU A 6 -6.91 57.44 36.84
N SER A 7 -5.95 56.54 36.62
CA SER A 7 -5.54 56.14 35.29
C SER A 7 -6.49 55.02 34.85
N ILE A 8 -7.42 55.32 33.96
CA ILE A 8 -8.29 54.32 33.35
C ILE A 8 -7.45 53.56 32.33
N LEU A 9 -6.82 52.47 32.77
CA LEU A 9 -6.22 51.47 31.89
C LEU A 9 -7.37 50.64 31.30
N THR A 10 -7.82 51.01 30.10
CA THR A 10 -8.69 50.15 29.29
C THR A 10 -7.92 48.90 28.89
N LEU A 11 -8.17 47.80 29.60
CA LEU A 11 -7.69 46.47 29.26
C LEU A 11 -8.45 46.00 28.02
N PHE A 12 -7.89 46.17 26.82
CA PHE A 12 -8.37 45.50 25.62
C PHE A 12 -8.02 44.01 25.75
N CYS A 13 -8.91 43.22 26.33
CA CYS A 13 -8.88 41.76 26.22
C CYS A 13 -9.17 41.40 24.76
N LEU A 14 -8.13 41.37 23.92
CA LEU A 14 -8.16 40.63 22.67
C LEU A 14 -8.31 39.16 23.05
N ALA A 15 -9.56 38.70 23.11
CA ALA A 15 -9.85 37.28 23.03
C ALA A 15 -9.39 36.83 21.64
N PHE A 16 -8.15 36.32 21.57
CA PHE A 16 -7.82 35.35 20.54
C PHE A 16 -8.77 34.18 20.78
N VAL A 17 -9.91 34.18 20.07
CA VAL A 17 -10.57 32.95 19.72
C VAL A 17 -9.52 32.20 18.91
N GLY A 18 -8.73 31.38 19.60
CA GLY A 18 -7.99 30.34 18.95
C GLY A 18 -9.04 29.57 18.19
N ILE A 19 -9.06 29.75 16.86
CA ILE A 19 -9.62 28.75 15.99
C ILE A 19 -8.69 27.56 16.22
N SER A 20 -8.99 26.77 17.24
CA SER A 20 -8.61 25.38 17.27
C SER A 20 -9.32 24.81 16.05
N ALA A 21 -8.64 24.88 14.90
CA ALA A 21 -8.93 23.95 13.84
C ALA A 21 -8.72 22.60 14.50
N SER A 22 -9.81 21.97 14.92
CA SER A 22 -9.82 20.54 15.18
C SER A 22 -9.10 19.93 13.99
N PRO A 23 -8.09 19.06 14.20
CA PRO A 23 -7.44 18.41 13.07
C PRO A 23 -8.56 17.86 12.21
N LEU A 24 -8.61 18.29 10.95
CA LEU A 24 -9.56 17.77 9.98
C LEU A 24 -9.54 16.25 10.19
N SER A 25 -10.71 15.64 10.37
CA SER A 25 -10.72 14.17 10.34
C SER A 25 -10.08 13.75 9.01
N GLY A 26 -9.41 12.60 8.93
CA GLY A 26 -8.78 12.18 7.67
C GLY A 26 -9.75 12.22 6.48
N GLU A 27 -11.04 12.05 6.75
CA GLU A 27 -12.15 12.27 5.82
C GLU A 27 -12.26 13.73 5.36
N ASP A 28 -12.31 14.69 6.28
CA ASP A 28 -12.34 16.12 5.95
C ASP A 28 -11.08 16.53 5.16
N TYR A 29 -9.90 16.02 5.54
CA TYR A 29 -8.66 16.32 4.83
C TYR A 29 -8.69 15.78 3.41
N TRP A 30 -9.12 14.52 3.24
CA TRP A 30 -9.36 13.94 1.92
C TRP A 30 -10.31 14.80 1.08
N GLN A 31 -11.44 15.23 1.65
CA GLN A 31 -12.41 16.09 0.94
C GLN A 31 -11.84 17.46 0.58
N SER A 32 -10.93 18.00 1.41
CA SER A 32 -10.27 19.28 1.09
C SER A 32 -9.36 19.19 -0.14
N ILE A 33 -8.72 18.04 -0.37
CA ILE A 33 -7.86 17.79 -1.54
C ILE A 33 -8.67 17.32 -2.75
N TRP A 34 -9.65 16.43 -2.54
CA TRP A 34 -10.48 15.84 -3.59
C TRP A 34 -11.99 15.94 -3.29
N PRO A 35 -12.60 17.13 -3.45
CA PRO A 35 -13.98 17.39 -3.03
C PRO A 35 -15.05 16.57 -3.79
N ASN A 36 -14.69 16.05 -4.97
CA ASN A 36 -15.59 15.25 -5.81
C ASN A 36 -15.21 13.76 -5.84
N THR A 37 -14.28 13.33 -4.98
CA THR A 37 -13.86 11.92 -4.91
C THR A 37 -14.22 11.38 -3.54
N PRO A 38 -15.09 10.35 -3.44
CA PRO A 38 -15.37 9.73 -2.14
C PRO A 38 -14.11 9.05 -1.60
N LEU A 39 -13.89 9.14 -0.29
CA LEU A 39 -12.83 8.38 0.38
C LEU A 39 -13.10 6.88 0.22
N PRO A 40 -12.20 6.10 -0.40
CA PRO A 40 -12.41 4.67 -0.55
C PRO A 40 -12.57 4.01 0.82
N LYS A 41 -13.62 3.20 0.98
CA LYS A 41 -13.93 2.46 2.22
C LYS A 41 -12.72 1.71 2.78
N ILE A 42 -11.84 1.22 1.90
CA ILE A 42 -10.64 0.51 2.30
C ILE A 42 -9.72 1.35 3.20
N PHE A 43 -9.58 2.65 2.96
CA PHE A 43 -8.80 3.51 3.84
C PHE A 43 -9.48 3.67 5.19
N LEU A 44 -10.80 3.85 5.22
CA LEU A 44 -11.56 3.88 6.47
C LEU A 44 -11.30 2.62 7.30
N ASP A 45 -11.40 1.44 6.68
CA ASP A 45 -11.17 0.17 7.36
C ASP A 45 -9.71 0.00 7.84
N LEU A 46 -8.73 0.54 7.11
CA LEU A 46 -7.30 0.45 7.45
C LEU A 46 -6.85 1.46 8.51
N LEU A 47 -7.57 2.58 8.63
CA LEU A 47 -7.32 3.63 9.62
C LEU A 47 -7.91 3.28 10.99
N LEU A 48 -8.74 2.24 11.07
CA LEU A 48 -9.28 1.79 12.34
C LEU A 48 -8.20 1.05 13.17
N PRO A 49 -8.15 1.30 14.50
CA PRO A 49 -7.24 0.58 15.39
C PRO A 49 -7.48 -0.92 15.37
N TYR A 50 -6.48 -1.67 15.84
CA TYR A 50 -6.59 -3.12 16.00
C TYR A 50 -7.83 -3.50 16.83
N GLY A 51 -8.54 -4.56 16.42
CA GLY A 51 -9.72 -5.09 17.11
C GLY A 51 -11.03 -4.31 16.88
N ARG A 52 -11.01 -3.19 16.16
CA ARG A 52 -12.22 -2.43 15.78
C ARG A 52 -12.86 -2.90 14.48
N THR A 53 -12.15 -3.70 13.68
CA THR A 53 -12.62 -4.23 12.40
C THR A 53 -12.29 -5.69 12.28
N ASN A 54 -13.04 -6.42 11.45
CA ASN A 54 -12.68 -7.77 11.01
C ASN A 54 -11.49 -7.77 10.02
N SER A 55 -10.84 -6.61 9.83
CA SER A 55 -9.77 -6.40 8.87
C SER A 55 -8.38 -6.53 9.48
N LEU A 56 -8.24 -6.60 10.81
CA LEU A 56 -6.96 -6.74 11.50
C LEU A 56 -7.08 -7.71 12.69
N PRO A 57 -6.05 -8.53 12.98
CA PRO A 57 -4.78 -8.64 12.26
C PRO A 57 -4.96 -9.23 10.87
N ILE A 58 -4.08 -8.87 9.95
CA ILE A 58 -3.96 -9.55 8.65
C ILE A 58 -3.56 -11.00 8.95
N ARG A 59 -4.41 -11.95 8.58
CA ARG A 59 -4.15 -13.38 8.81
C ARG A 59 -3.06 -13.89 7.86
N ALA A 60 -2.33 -14.92 8.29
CA ALA A 60 -1.28 -15.54 7.47
C ALA A 60 -1.80 -16.02 6.12
N GLU A 61 -3.01 -16.58 6.09
CA GLU A 61 -3.65 -17.06 4.86
C GLU A 61 -3.97 -15.93 3.88
N GLU A 62 -4.41 -14.76 4.39
CA GLU A 62 -4.66 -13.58 3.56
C GLU A 62 -3.35 -13.04 2.96
N MET A 63 -2.27 -12.99 3.75
CA MET A 63 -0.96 -12.53 3.27
C MET A 63 -0.39 -13.42 2.18
N ASN A 64 -0.60 -14.74 2.27
CA ASN A 64 -0.09 -15.70 1.28
C ASN A 64 -0.68 -15.44 -0.11
N GLN A 65 -1.97 -15.10 -0.20
CA GLN A 65 -2.59 -14.74 -1.48
C GLN A 65 -1.94 -13.51 -2.10
N TYR A 66 -1.53 -12.54 -1.27
CA TYR A 66 -0.94 -11.26 -1.69
C TYR A 66 0.56 -11.37 -2.02
N SER A 67 1.17 -12.50 -1.68
CA SER A 67 2.61 -12.72 -1.84
C SER A 67 2.95 -13.60 -3.03
N THR A 68 1.94 -13.96 -3.83
CA THR A 68 2.12 -14.82 -5.00
C THR A 68 2.90 -14.07 -6.07
N LEU A 69 4.15 -14.46 -6.27
CA LEU A 69 5.00 -13.97 -7.34
C LEU A 69 4.69 -14.70 -8.65
N PHE A 70 4.69 -13.97 -9.77
CA PHE A 70 4.48 -14.51 -11.11
C PHE A 70 5.17 -13.63 -12.17
N PHE A 71 5.24 -14.12 -13.41
CA PHE A 71 5.83 -13.37 -14.52
C PHE A 71 4.81 -12.46 -15.19
N GLU A 72 5.26 -11.29 -15.66
CA GLU A 72 4.36 -10.35 -16.35
C GLU A 72 3.68 -10.95 -17.59
N HIS A 73 4.38 -11.81 -18.33
CA HIS A 73 3.80 -12.49 -19.50
C HIS A 73 2.71 -13.51 -19.16
N ASP A 74 2.50 -13.85 -17.89
CA ASP A 74 1.35 -14.64 -17.44
C ASP A 74 0.09 -13.78 -17.24
N LEU A 75 0.20 -12.46 -17.32
CA LEU A 75 -0.90 -11.54 -17.09
C LEU A 75 -1.69 -11.27 -18.38
N TYR A 76 -2.50 -12.25 -18.81
CA TYR A 76 -3.35 -12.13 -20.01
C TYR A 76 -4.74 -12.79 -19.83
N PRO A 77 -5.78 -12.31 -20.55
CA PRO A 77 -7.12 -12.90 -20.51
C PRO A 77 -7.13 -14.41 -20.81
N GLY A 78 -7.82 -15.18 -19.98
CA GLY A 78 -7.89 -16.64 -20.05
C GLY A 78 -6.83 -17.38 -19.23
N LYS A 79 -5.79 -16.69 -18.72
CA LYS A 79 -4.83 -17.31 -17.81
C LYS A 79 -5.53 -17.79 -16.54
N LYS A 80 -5.31 -19.05 -16.17
CA LYS A 80 -5.65 -19.58 -14.86
C LYS A 80 -4.54 -19.22 -13.86
N MET A 81 -4.93 -18.66 -12.73
CA MET A 81 -4.03 -18.27 -11.65
C MET A 81 -4.50 -18.90 -10.34
N THR A 82 -3.54 -19.32 -9.51
CA THR A 82 -3.79 -19.80 -8.16
C THR A 82 -3.07 -18.89 -7.19
N LEU A 83 -3.83 -18.14 -6.39
CA LEU A 83 -3.33 -17.17 -5.42
C LEU A 83 -3.14 -17.85 -4.07
N GLY A 84 -1.96 -17.70 -3.47
CA GLY A 84 -1.69 -18.18 -2.12
C GLY A 84 -1.38 -19.67 -2.01
N ASN A 85 -0.88 -20.31 -3.07
CA ASN A 85 -0.50 -21.72 -3.02
C ASN A 85 0.60 -21.99 -1.96
N ILE A 86 0.21 -22.74 -0.93
CA ILE A 86 0.97 -23.11 0.28
C ILE A 86 2.21 -23.96 -0.04
N GLN A 87 2.25 -24.65 -1.18
CA GLN A 87 3.37 -25.55 -1.52
C GLN A 87 4.71 -24.82 -1.78
N SER A 88 4.70 -23.55 -2.20
CA SER A 88 5.94 -22.78 -2.36
C SER A 88 6.47 -22.29 -0.99
N LEU A 89 5.56 -22.02 -0.04
CA LEU A 89 5.89 -21.44 1.25
C LEU A 89 6.63 -22.42 2.16
N GLY A 90 6.22 -23.70 2.20
CA GLY A 90 6.87 -24.73 3.04
C GLY A 90 8.36 -24.94 2.74
N LYS A 91 8.84 -24.53 1.55
CA LYS A 91 10.27 -24.52 1.19
C LYS A 91 10.99 -23.22 1.55
N MET A 92 10.25 -22.11 1.65
CA MET A 92 10.70 -20.73 1.87
C MET A 92 10.76 -20.32 3.36
N VAL A 93 10.21 -21.14 4.27
CA VAL A 93 10.34 -20.98 5.74
C VAL A 93 11.74 -21.38 6.26
N ARG A 94 12.76 -21.55 5.39
CA ARG A 94 14.11 -21.76 5.91
C ARG A 94 14.61 -20.46 6.57
N PRO A 95 15.22 -20.52 7.76
CA PRO A 95 15.88 -19.35 8.33
C PRO A 95 17.00 -18.92 7.40
N PHE A 96 16.81 -17.82 6.68
CA PHE A 96 17.85 -17.26 5.81
C PHE A 96 19.07 -16.90 6.66
N ILE A 97 20.24 -17.41 6.26
CA ILE A 97 21.50 -17.35 7.03
C ILE A 97 22.05 -15.90 7.09
N LYS A 98 21.55 -14.99 6.25
CA LYS A 98 21.98 -13.59 6.19
C LYS A 98 20.78 -12.64 6.31
N PRO A 99 20.92 -11.54 7.07
CA PRO A 99 19.96 -10.44 6.99
C PRO A 99 20.14 -9.76 5.64
N THR A 100 19.34 -10.14 4.65
CA THR A 100 19.26 -9.44 3.36
C THR A 100 18.15 -8.39 3.39
N GLN A 101 18.24 -7.43 2.47
CA GLN A 101 17.56 -6.13 2.43
C GLN A 101 16.69 -6.01 1.15
N GLY A 102 15.89 -7.03 0.87
CA GLY A 102 15.03 -7.09 -0.30
C GLY A 102 13.68 -6.39 -0.08
N VAL A 103 13.12 -5.79 -1.12
CA VAL A 103 11.75 -5.19 -1.10
C VAL A 103 10.71 -6.19 -0.56
N THR A 104 10.92 -7.48 -0.87
CA THR A 104 10.06 -8.60 -0.49
C THR A 104 10.19 -9.03 0.97
N ASP A 105 11.13 -8.47 1.74
CA ASP A 105 11.34 -8.91 3.12
C ASP A 105 10.21 -8.43 4.05
N SER A 106 9.49 -7.37 3.67
CA SER A 106 8.28 -6.90 4.36
C SER A 106 7.13 -7.92 4.34
N ILE A 107 7.07 -8.77 3.31
CA ILE A 107 6.13 -9.89 3.20
C ILE A 107 6.44 -10.97 4.26
N TRP A 108 7.73 -11.20 4.55
CA TRP A 108 8.20 -12.20 5.51
C TRP A 108 8.30 -11.69 6.94
N LEU A 109 8.43 -10.37 7.11
CA LEU A 109 8.20 -9.68 8.37
C LEU A 109 6.74 -9.80 8.82
N ALA A 110 5.94 -10.78 8.40
CA ALA A 110 4.67 -11.08 9.03
C ALA A 110 4.66 -12.40 9.81
N ASN A 111 5.73 -13.22 9.66
CA ASN A 111 5.86 -14.54 10.29
C ASN A 111 6.84 -14.58 11.49
N LYS A 112 7.40 -13.43 11.90
CA LYS A 112 8.27 -13.35 13.09
C LYS A 112 7.43 -12.89 14.29
N GLU A 113 7.24 -13.73 15.30
CA GLU A 113 6.49 -13.43 16.55
C GLU A 113 7.04 -12.22 17.35
N ARG A 114 8.14 -11.60 16.90
CA ARG A 114 8.72 -10.37 17.47
C ARG A 114 9.17 -9.43 16.36
N GLN A 115 8.23 -8.69 15.80
CA GLN A 115 8.52 -7.58 14.89
C GLN A 115 8.43 -6.27 15.65
N SER A 116 9.40 -5.39 15.41
CA SER A 116 9.38 -4.03 15.91
C SER A 116 8.99 -3.08 14.78
N LEU A 117 8.43 -1.93 15.14
CA LEU A 117 8.19 -0.83 14.20
C LEU A 117 9.47 -0.44 13.44
N ASN A 118 10.62 -0.56 14.11
CA ASN A 118 11.93 -0.24 13.57
C ASN A 118 12.34 -1.16 12.41
N ASP A 119 11.91 -2.42 12.43
CA ASP A 119 12.22 -3.39 11.37
C ASP A 119 11.57 -3.01 10.03
N PHE A 120 10.46 -2.28 10.05
CA PHE A 120 9.79 -1.77 8.85
C PHE A 120 10.21 -0.34 8.51
N CYS A 121 10.16 0.55 9.51
CA CYS A 121 10.23 1.99 9.28
C CYS A 121 11.65 2.54 9.25
N SER A 122 12.60 1.84 9.87
CA SER A 122 13.98 2.29 10.01
C SER A 122 14.98 1.35 9.35
N SER A 123 14.51 0.25 8.74
CA SER A 123 15.40 -0.65 8.01
C SER A 123 15.94 0.02 6.74
N PRO A 124 17.11 -0.37 6.24
CA PRO A 124 17.62 0.11 4.96
C PRO A 124 16.63 -0.16 3.82
N THR A 125 16.59 0.72 2.83
CA THR A 125 15.82 0.48 1.59
C THR A 125 16.57 -0.47 0.66
N ALA A 126 15.81 -1.22 -0.13
CA ALA A 126 16.39 -2.01 -1.20
C ALA A 126 16.93 -1.10 -2.33
N THR A 127 17.72 -1.68 -3.23
CA THR A 127 18.18 -0.98 -4.44
C THR A 127 16.98 -0.52 -5.27
N GLY A 128 16.91 0.77 -5.58
CA GLY A 128 15.82 1.37 -6.36
C GLY A 128 14.51 1.54 -5.58
N GLU A 129 14.50 1.30 -4.26
CA GLU A 129 13.34 1.50 -3.39
C GLU A 129 13.46 2.79 -2.57
N HIS A 130 12.36 3.52 -2.49
CA HIS A 130 12.14 4.55 -1.47
C HIS A 130 11.00 4.11 -0.56
N LYS A 131 11.21 4.15 0.76
CA LYS A 131 10.16 3.81 1.73
C LYS A 131 10.02 4.86 2.82
N HIS A 132 8.82 4.96 3.35
CA HIS A 132 8.46 5.89 4.39
C HIS A 132 7.27 5.35 5.19
N CYS A 133 7.41 5.32 6.51
CA CYS A 133 6.28 5.00 7.36
C CYS A 133 5.45 6.23 7.69
N VAL A 134 4.13 6.07 7.64
CA VAL A 134 3.16 7.10 8.02
C VAL A 134 2.17 6.54 9.04
N SER A 135 1.64 7.38 9.92
CA SER A 135 0.71 6.95 10.98
C SER A 135 -0.70 7.52 10.87
N SER A 136 -1.00 8.23 9.79
CA SER A 136 -2.32 8.83 9.55
C SER A 136 -2.61 8.95 8.05
N LEU A 137 -3.87 9.20 7.69
CA LEU A 137 -4.28 9.37 6.30
C LEU A 137 -3.71 10.66 5.71
N GLU A 138 -3.65 11.72 6.51
CA GLU A 138 -3.14 13.03 6.11
C GLU A 138 -1.65 12.93 5.75
N SER A 139 -0.83 12.34 6.62
CA SER A 139 0.59 12.12 6.32
C SER A 139 0.80 11.20 5.13
N MET A 140 -0.09 10.22 4.92
CA MET A 140 -0.07 9.38 3.72
C MET A 140 -0.34 10.20 2.46
N ILE A 141 -1.39 11.03 2.46
CA ILE A 141 -1.78 11.92 1.36
C ILE A 141 -0.64 12.90 1.03
N ASP A 142 -0.06 13.54 2.05
CA ASP A 142 1.05 14.49 1.88
C ASP A 142 2.27 13.81 1.27
N HIS A 143 2.59 12.60 1.74
CA HIS A 143 3.69 11.82 1.20
C HIS A 143 3.49 11.48 -0.28
N VAL A 144 2.29 11.02 -0.68
CA VAL A 144 2.03 10.67 -2.08
C VAL A 144 1.95 11.90 -2.99
N ILE A 145 1.37 13.01 -2.52
CA ILE A 145 1.36 14.28 -3.27
C ILE A 145 2.79 14.78 -3.48
N SER A 146 3.62 14.73 -2.43
CA SER A 146 5.03 15.12 -2.49
C SER A 146 5.80 14.24 -3.48
N HIS A 147 5.56 12.93 -3.47
CA HIS A 147 6.17 11.98 -4.40
C HIS A 147 5.80 12.26 -5.87
N PHE A 148 4.51 12.44 -6.17
CA PHE A 148 4.04 12.67 -7.54
C PHE A 148 4.16 14.13 -8.00
N GLY A 149 4.39 15.07 -7.09
CA GLY A 149 4.40 16.51 -7.38
C GLY A 149 3.04 17.06 -7.84
N THR A 150 1.94 16.33 -7.59
CA THR A 150 0.60 16.71 -8.03
C THR A 150 -0.49 16.11 -7.14
N THR A 151 -1.64 16.77 -7.09
CA THR A 151 -2.87 16.25 -6.48
C THR A 151 -3.70 15.42 -7.46
N LYS A 152 -3.34 15.35 -8.75
CA LYS A 152 -4.00 14.50 -9.74
C LYS A 152 -3.54 13.05 -9.58
N ILE A 153 -3.95 12.41 -8.49
CA ILE A 153 -3.59 11.04 -8.14
C ILE A 153 -4.84 10.23 -7.85
N LYS A 154 -4.73 8.91 -7.98
CA LYS A 154 -5.81 7.98 -7.72
C LYS A 154 -5.32 6.88 -6.78
N ALA A 155 -6.14 6.55 -5.80
CA ALA A 155 -5.94 5.37 -4.97
C ALA A 155 -6.72 4.17 -5.51
N ILE A 156 -6.08 3.01 -5.49
CA ILE A 156 -6.61 1.74 -6.00
C ILE A 156 -6.32 0.65 -4.97
N SER A 157 -7.29 -0.23 -4.73
CA SER A 157 -7.14 -1.39 -3.86
C SER A 157 -7.73 -2.63 -4.51
N SER A 158 -7.30 -3.80 -4.06
CA SER A 158 -7.88 -5.07 -4.48
C SER A 158 -9.19 -5.40 -3.75
N THR A 159 -10.02 -6.19 -4.41
CA THR A 159 -11.19 -6.88 -3.86
C THR A 159 -11.13 -8.34 -4.30
N PHE A 160 -10.91 -9.25 -3.36
CA PHE A 160 -10.86 -10.70 -3.60
C PHE A 160 -12.11 -11.39 -3.04
N VAL A 161 -12.43 -12.56 -3.59
CA VAL A 161 -13.52 -13.41 -3.09
C VAL A 161 -13.00 -14.21 -1.90
N GLN A 162 -13.75 -14.21 -0.80
CA GLN A 162 -13.39 -14.99 0.38
C GLN A 162 -13.41 -16.49 0.06
N ASN A 163 -12.46 -17.25 0.61
CA ASN A 163 -12.35 -18.70 0.46
C ASN A 163 -12.18 -19.18 -1.00
N GLN A 164 -11.68 -18.32 -1.89
CA GLN A 164 -11.31 -18.68 -3.26
C GLN A 164 -9.84 -18.35 -3.51
N ASP A 165 -9.10 -19.32 -4.04
CA ASP A 165 -7.69 -19.20 -4.42
C ASP A 165 -7.48 -19.35 -5.93
N GLN A 166 -8.44 -19.93 -6.66
CA GLN A 166 -8.38 -20.12 -8.10
C GLN A 166 -9.13 -19.02 -8.83
N TYR A 167 -8.52 -18.48 -9.87
CA TYR A 167 -9.11 -17.44 -10.69
C TYR A 167 -8.75 -17.61 -12.17
N VAL A 168 -9.62 -17.11 -13.04
CA VAL A 168 -9.32 -16.88 -14.45
C VAL A 168 -9.23 -15.37 -14.69
N VAL A 169 -8.18 -14.93 -15.38
CA VAL A 169 -8.04 -13.53 -15.80
C VAL A 169 -9.07 -13.22 -16.88
N GLU A 170 -9.91 -12.22 -16.65
CA GLU A 170 -10.89 -11.72 -17.62
C GLU A 170 -10.34 -10.51 -18.39
N GLU A 171 -9.71 -9.57 -17.70
CA GLU A 171 -9.20 -8.32 -18.27
C GLU A 171 -7.96 -7.87 -17.51
N VAL A 172 -7.02 -7.24 -18.22
CA VAL A 172 -5.81 -6.63 -17.65
C VAL A 172 -5.75 -5.19 -18.13
N LYS A 173 -5.73 -4.24 -17.19
CA LYS A 173 -5.68 -2.81 -17.49
C LYS A 173 -4.52 -2.16 -16.78
N LYS A 174 -3.57 -1.58 -17.54
CA LYS A 174 -2.53 -0.71 -16.97
C LYS A 174 -3.19 0.52 -16.35
N VAL A 175 -2.81 0.85 -15.11
CA VAL A 175 -3.39 1.98 -14.36
C VAL A 175 -2.36 3.03 -13.95
N GLY A 176 -1.07 2.73 -14.02
CA GLY A 176 -0.03 3.74 -13.78
C GLY A 176 1.37 3.16 -13.77
N ASP A 177 2.35 4.07 -13.84
CA ASP A 177 3.77 3.79 -13.67
C ASP A 177 4.25 4.38 -12.34
N ASN A 178 5.31 3.79 -11.77
CA ASN A 178 5.92 4.18 -10.49
C ASN A 178 4.89 4.36 -9.36
N ALA A 179 4.00 3.38 -9.21
CA ALA A 179 2.99 3.41 -8.16
C ALA A 179 3.64 3.44 -6.76
N VAL A 180 3.08 4.26 -5.86
CA VAL A 180 3.43 4.25 -4.44
C VAL A 180 2.47 3.30 -3.74
N MET A 181 2.99 2.26 -3.11
CA MET A 181 2.21 1.28 -2.38
C MET A 181 2.27 1.58 -0.88
N CYS A 182 1.12 1.59 -0.19
CA CYS A 182 1.05 1.75 1.26
C CYS A 182 0.39 0.54 1.91
N HIS A 183 1.12 -0.18 2.77
CA HIS A 183 0.66 -1.37 3.46
C HIS A 183 0.36 -1.09 4.93
N ARG A 184 -0.82 -1.47 5.43
CA ARG A 184 -1.12 -1.41 6.87
C ARG A 184 -0.33 -2.49 7.61
N LEU A 185 0.45 -2.10 8.62
CA LEU A 185 1.22 -3.03 9.45
C LEU A 185 0.36 -3.64 10.57
N ASN A 186 0.68 -4.84 11.05
CA ASN A 186 -0.05 -5.54 12.13
C ASN A 186 0.27 -5.03 13.55
N PHE A 187 0.41 -3.71 13.73
CA PHE A 187 0.59 -3.10 15.06
C PHE A 187 -0.74 -2.59 15.63
N GLU A 188 -0.85 -2.59 16.96
CA GLU A 188 -2.00 -1.99 17.68
C GLU A 188 -2.23 -0.54 17.24
N LYS A 189 -1.14 0.23 17.15
CA LYS A 189 -1.13 1.57 16.58
C LYS A 189 -1.27 1.50 15.06
N VAL A 190 -2.01 2.46 14.51
CA VAL A 190 -2.13 2.67 13.06
C VAL A 190 -0.78 3.13 12.51
N VAL A 191 -0.19 2.28 11.67
CA VAL A 191 1.04 2.56 10.93
C VAL A 191 0.95 1.90 9.57
N PHE A 192 1.35 2.64 8.55
CA PHE A 192 1.52 2.15 7.20
C PHE A 192 3.00 2.21 6.81
N ASN A 193 3.48 1.16 6.15
CA ASN A 193 4.74 1.21 5.41
C ASN A 193 4.41 1.57 3.96
N CYS A 194 4.72 2.79 3.55
CA CYS A 194 4.62 3.22 2.16
C CYS A 194 5.96 3.02 1.47
N HIS A 195 5.95 2.52 0.25
CA HIS A 195 7.15 2.38 -0.55
C HIS A 195 6.88 2.50 -2.05
N GLN A 196 7.93 2.83 -2.78
CA GLN A 196 7.95 2.90 -4.23
C GLN A 196 9.23 2.25 -4.71
N VAL A 197 9.09 1.36 -5.69
CA VAL A 197 10.22 0.74 -6.40
C VAL A 197 10.28 1.34 -7.80
N GLN A 198 11.49 1.66 -8.26
CA GLN A 198 11.70 2.19 -9.61
C GLN A 198 11.25 1.19 -10.67
N SER A 199 10.73 1.73 -11.78
CA SER A 199 10.30 0.91 -12.93
C SER A 199 9.20 -0.10 -12.56
N THR A 200 8.27 0.32 -11.68
CA THR A 200 7.09 -0.47 -11.34
C THR A 200 5.89 -0.05 -12.20
N ILE A 201 5.19 -1.02 -12.78
CA ILE A 201 3.92 -0.81 -13.48
C ILE A 201 2.80 -1.38 -12.64
N ALA A 202 1.72 -0.62 -12.43
CA ALA A 202 0.52 -1.09 -11.76
C ALA A 202 -0.58 -1.44 -12.77
N TYR A 203 -1.25 -2.56 -12.53
CA TYR A 203 -2.39 -3.04 -13.31
C TYR A 203 -3.59 -3.32 -12.40
N VAL A 204 -4.79 -3.08 -12.92
CA VAL A 204 -6.04 -3.63 -12.37
C VAL A 204 -6.45 -4.81 -13.25
N VAL A 205 -6.71 -5.93 -12.59
CA VAL A 205 -7.00 -7.22 -13.21
C VAL A 205 -8.39 -7.66 -12.79
N SER A 206 -9.28 -7.83 -13.76
CA SER A 206 -10.59 -8.45 -13.53
C SER A 206 -10.39 -9.95 -13.47
N LEU A 207 -10.81 -10.57 -12.37
CA LEU A 207 -10.65 -12.00 -12.09
C LEU A 207 -12.03 -12.66 -11.92
N VAL A 208 -12.15 -13.93 -12.31
CA VAL A 208 -13.37 -14.74 -12.14
C VAL A 208 -13.04 -16.01 -11.37
N ALA A 209 -13.71 -16.22 -10.23
CA ALA A 209 -13.59 -17.43 -9.41
C ALA A 209 -14.37 -18.61 -10.02
N PRO A 210 -14.16 -19.87 -9.57
CA PRO A 210 -14.85 -21.05 -10.11
C PRO A 210 -16.38 -21.01 -9.96
N ASP A 211 -16.88 -20.33 -8.92
CA ASP A 211 -18.31 -20.11 -8.69
C ASP A 211 -18.92 -18.98 -9.55
N GLY A 212 -18.12 -18.35 -10.42
CA GLY A 212 -18.52 -17.26 -11.29
C GLY A 212 -18.45 -15.87 -10.65
N THR A 213 -18.09 -15.77 -9.37
CA THR A 213 -17.95 -14.49 -8.68
C THR A 213 -16.76 -13.71 -9.24
N LYS A 214 -16.97 -12.41 -9.49
CA LYS A 214 -15.93 -11.52 -10.00
C LYS A 214 -15.15 -10.86 -8.87
N ALA A 215 -13.84 -10.75 -9.07
CA ALA A 215 -12.91 -10.02 -8.23
C ALA A 215 -12.17 -8.96 -9.07
N LYS A 216 -11.64 -7.94 -8.41
CA LYS A 216 -10.77 -6.92 -9.01
C LYS A 216 -9.47 -6.93 -8.22
N ALA A 217 -8.39 -7.39 -8.83
CA ALA A 217 -7.10 -7.46 -8.19
C ALA A 217 -6.19 -6.35 -8.72
N LEU A 218 -5.64 -5.56 -7.83
CA LEU A 218 -4.50 -4.72 -8.11
C LEU A 218 -3.25 -5.60 -8.12
N THR A 219 -2.42 -5.45 -9.14
CA THR A 219 -1.10 -6.09 -9.22
C THR A 219 -0.06 -5.05 -9.61
N VAL A 220 1.16 -5.26 -9.15
CA VAL A 220 2.32 -4.47 -9.55
C VAL A 220 3.35 -5.41 -10.16
N CYS A 221 4.01 -4.94 -11.22
CA CYS A 221 5.12 -5.60 -11.88
C CYS A 221 6.35 -4.72 -11.74
N HIS A 222 7.42 -5.25 -11.16
CA HIS A 222 8.70 -4.57 -11.00
C HIS A 222 9.62 -4.97 -12.14
N HIS A 223 10.05 -4.00 -12.95
CA HIS A 223 11.02 -4.26 -14.03
C HIS A 223 12.46 -4.14 -13.55
N ASP A 224 12.72 -3.33 -12.51
CA ASP A 224 14.00 -3.35 -11.80
C ASP A 224 13.91 -4.27 -10.57
N THR A 225 14.33 -5.52 -10.77
CA THR A 225 14.28 -6.55 -9.72
C THR A 225 15.60 -6.70 -8.98
N ARG A 226 16.61 -5.85 -9.22
CA ARG A 226 17.94 -5.95 -8.58
C ARG A 226 17.88 -5.78 -7.05
N GLY A 227 16.87 -5.07 -6.56
CA GLY A 227 16.60 -4.91 -5.13
C GLY A 227 15.77 -6.04 -4.51
N MET A 228 15.40 -7.10 -5.24
CA MET A 228 14.65 -8.23 -4.69
C MET A 228 15.55 -9.23 -3.98
N ASN A 229 14.99 -9.97 -3.03
CA ASN A 229 15.71 -11.02 -2.32
C ASN A 229 16.02 -12.19 -3.29
N PRO A 230 17.30 -12.53 -3.54
CA PRO A 230 17.68 -13.54 -4.50
C PRO A 230 17.21 -14.95 -4.13
N GLU A 231 17.25 -15.29 -2.84
CA GLU A 231 16.87 -16.63 -2.37
C GLU A 231 15.36 -16.84 -2.55
N LEU A 232 14.56 -15.85 -2.15
CA LEU A 232 13.12 -15.85 -2.33
C LEU A 232 12.72 -15.92 -3.81
N LEU A 233 13.35 -15.12 -4.65
CA LEU A 233 13.04 -15.09 -6.07
C LEU A 233 13.40 -16.42 -6.75
N TYR A 234 14.56 -16.99 -6.41
CA TYR A 234 14.97 -18.28 -6.92
C TYR A 234 14.07 -19.42 -6.41
N GLU A 235 13.66 -19.38 -5.14
CA GLU A 235 12.74 -20.36 -4.57
C GLU A 235 11.35 -20.31 -5.22
N ALA A 236 10.80 -19.11 -5.42
CA ALA A 236 9.48 -18.90 -6.00
C ALA A 236 9.44 -19.16 -7.52
N LEU A 237 10.38 -18.56 -8.27
CA LEU A 237 10.30 -18.46 -9.72
C LEU A 237 11.52 -18.99 -10.47
N LYS A 238 12.57 -19.43 -9.75
CA LYS A 238 13.80 -20.00 -10.33
C LYS A 238 14.55 -19.01 -11.23
N VAL A 239 14.56 -17.74 -10.84
CA VAL A 239 15.25 -16.66 -11.55
C VAL A 239 16.06 -15.80 -10.58
N ASP A 240 17.04 -15.09 -11.12
CA ASP A 240 17.91 -14.20 -10.35
C ASP A 240 17.44 -12.74 -10.42
N PRO A 241 17.67 -11.92 -9.38
CA PRO A 241 17.41 -10.48 -9.40
C PRO A 241 18.03 -9.76 -10.61
N GLY A 242 17.29 -8.84 -11.21
CA GLY A 242 17.75 -8.00 -12.33
C GLY A 242 17.66 -8.66 -13.71
N THR A 243 17.08 -9.85 -13.83
CA THR A 243 17.02 -10.59 -15.11
C THR A 243 15.70 -10.44 -15.86
N ILE A 244 14.57 -10.38 -15.14
CA ILE A 244 13.23 -10.38 -15.72
C ILE A 244 12.25 -9.59 -14.82
N PRO A 245 11.20 -8.96 -15.39
CA PRO A 245 10.14 -8.35 -14.59
C PRO A 245 9.35 -9.37 -13.77
N ILE A 246 9.11 -9.02 -12.50
CA ILE A 246 8.40 -9.88 -11.54
C ILE A 246 7.17 -9.15 -11.00
N CYS A 247 6.04 -9.83 -11.02
CA CYS A 247 4.77 -9.29 -10.57
C CYS A 247 4.30 -9.97 -9.29
N HIS A 248 3.47 -9.27 -8.54
CA HIS A 248 2.66 -9.84 -7.47
C HIS A 248 1.33 -9.12 -7.32
N PHE A 249 0.35 -9.80 -6.73
CA PHE A 249 -0.91 -9.18 -6.38
C PHE A 249 -0.77 -8.34 -5.12
N ILE A 250 -1.60 -7.31 -5.00
CA ILE A 250 -1.67 -6.46 -3.82
C ILE A 250 -2.87 -6.87 -2.99
N GLY A 251 -2.68 -6.96 -1.67
CA GLY A 251 -3.74 -7.35 -0.77
C GLY A 251 -4.85 -6.34 -0.56
N ASN A 252 -5.93 -6.80 0.07
CA ASN A 252 -7.06 -5.95 0.45
C ASN A 252 -6.73 -5.02 1.65
N LYS A 253 -5.52 -5.08 2.22
CA LYS A 253 -5.05 -4.19 3.32
C LYS A 253 -3.96 -3.22 2.88
N ALA A 254 -3.87 -2.99 1.59
CA ALA A 254 -2.92 -2.08 1.00
C ALA A 254 -3.61 -1.29 -0.11
N ALA A 255 -3.03 -0.14 -0.44
CA ALA A 255 -3.49 0.69 -1.54
C ALA A 255 -2.31 1.14 -2.39
N ALA A 256 -2.46 1.04 -3.71
CA ALA A 256 -1.60 1.74 -4.65
C ALA A 256 -2.12 3.14 -4.89
N TRP A 257 -1.21 4.08 -4.91
CA TRP A 257 -1.40 5.43 -5.40
C TRP A 257 -0.70 5.55 -6.74
N VAL A 258 -1.43 5.98 -7.75
CA VAL A 258 -0.92 6.20 -9.10
C VAL A 258 -1.26 7.61 -9.54
N SER A 259 -0.39 8.20 -10.36
CA SER A 259 -0.71 9.46 -11.02
C SER A 259 -1.89 9.27 -11.96
N ASN A 260 -2.89 10.13 -11.83
CA ASN A 260 -4.04 10.19 -12.73
C ASN A 260 -3.68 11.09 -13.92
N HIS A 261 -2.73 10.63 -14.73
CA HIS A 261 -2.57 11.17 -16.07
C HIS A 261 -3.73 10.60 -16.89
N SER A 262 -4.76 11.41 -17.12
CA SER A 262 -5.72 11.20 -18.19
C SER A 262 -4.99 11.28 -19.54
N ASN A 263 -4.16 10.28 -19.84
CA ASN A 263 -3.66 10.08 -21.19
C ASN A 263 -4.72 9.23 -21.88
N ASP A 264 -5.64 9.91 -22.57
CA ASP A 264 -6.33 9.42 -23.76
C ASP A 264 -5.33 9.14 -24.88
N HIS A 265 -4.29 8.36 -24.59
CA HIS A 265 -3.61 7.61 -25.62
C HIS A 265 -4.29 6.26 -25.69
N LEU A 266 -5.44 6.30 -26.36
CA LEU A 266 -5.82 5.28 -27.33
C LEU A 266 -4.54 4.84 -28.06
N CYS A 267 -3.87 3.80 -27.56
CA CYS A 267 -3.00 3.00 -28.40
C CYS A 267 -3.94 2.25 -29.34
N VAL A 268 -4.29 2.94 -30.42
CA VAL A 268 -4.85 2.37 -31.63
C VAL A 268 -3.67 1.80 -32.42
N ILE A 269 -3.86 0.53 -32.80
CA ILE A 269 -3.06 -0.39 -33.63
C ILE A 269 -2.09 -1.26 -32.85
#